data_AF-A0A9E4N1R7-F1
#
_entry.id   AF-A0A9E4N1R7-F1
#
_cell.length_a   1.000
_cell.length_b   1.000
_cell.length_c   1.000
_cell.angle_alpha   90.00
_cell.angle_beta   90.00
_cell.angle_gamma   90.00
#
_symmetry.space_group_name_H-M   'P 1'
#
loop_
_entity.id
_entity.type
_entity.pdbx_description
1 polymer ?
#
loop_
_entity_poly.entity_id
_entity_poly.type
_entity_poly.pdbx_seq_one_letter_code
_entity_poly.pdbx_strand_id
1 'polypeptide(L)'
;MMEYYVYQYIRNDKSPYYIGKGKGNRINDPKHRVGLPSENRRIVIAKNLSNHEACLLEKKLISRYGRKDLGTGILHNQTDGGDGGSTTSGKVWINNGADEKNWPKDKDIPDGWVKGRCKGAFKNPQIQSSLSKRSNHSTEKQRNASKRLGLANGKPITINGVTYPSKRVAWESLGLTRAVFNLRLKKGLL
;
A
#
# COMPACT_ATOMS: atom_id res chain seq x y z
N MET A 1 -7.78 19.43 -3.36
CA MET A 1 -8.89 18.68 -2.73
C MET A 1 -8.84 18.91 -1.24
N MET A 2 -9.93 19.40 -0.64
CA MET A 2 -10.04 19.75 0.78
C MET A 2 -10.78 18.64 1.57
N GLU A 3 -10.16 17.48 1.68
CA GLU A 3 -10.78 16.28 2.30
C GLU A 3 -10.16 15.90 3.66
N TYR A 4 -9.16 16.65 4.12
CA TYR A 4 -8.43 16.34 5.35
C TYR A 4 -9.02 17.09 6.54
N TYR A 5 -8.81 16.50 7.72
CA TYR A 5 -9.17 17.08 9.01
C TYR A 5 -8.08 16.77 10.05
N VAL A 6 -8.04 17.60 11.10
CA VAL A 6 -7.22 17.38 12.29
C VAL A 6 -8.15 17.08 13.46
N TYR A 7 -7.80 16.10 14.26
CA TYR A 7 -8.59 15.60 15.37
C TYR A 7 -7.74 15.41 16.62
N GLN A 8 -8.39 15.38 17.77
CA GLN A 8 -7.80 15.03 19.05
C GLN A 8 -8.58 13.95 19.76
N TYR A 9 -7.85 13.14 20.53
CA TYR A 9 -8.43 12.31 21.56
C TYR A 9 -8.22 12.97 22.92
N ILE A 10 -9.29 13.00 23.71
CA ILE A 10 -9.31 13.67 25.01
C ILE A 10 -9.46 12.70 26.17
N ARG A 11 -8.90 13.08 27.32
CA ARG A 11 -9.11 12.43 28.62
C ARG A 11 -10.45 12.86 29.22
N ASN A 12 -10.77 12.36 30.41
CA ASN A 12 -11.99 12.72 31.13
C ASN A 12 -12.01 14.20 31.55
N ASP A 13 -10.85 14.76 31.89
CA ASP A 13 -10.63 16.18 32.21
C ASP A 13 -10.61 17.11 30.99
N LYS A 14 -10.96 16.59 29.81
CA LYS A 14 -10.94 17.29 28.50
C LYS A 14 -9.55 17.66 27.98
N SER A 15 -8.46 17.33 28.68
CA SER A 15 -7.11 17.52 28.16
C SER A 15 -6.84 16.60 26.95
N PRO A 16 -6.14 17.08 25.91
CA PRO A 16 -5.76 16.22 24.79
C PRO A 16 -4.64 15.27 25.21
N TYR A 17 -4.75 14.02 24.78
CA TYR A 17 -3.70 13.02 24.96
C TYR A 17 -3.12 12.54 23.63
N TYR A 18 -3.77 12.86 22.51
CA TYR A 18 -3.30 12.54 21.17
C TYR A 18 -3.85 13.55 20.18
N ILE A 19 -3.01 14.00 19.25
CA ILE A 19 -3.39 14.80 18.09
C ILE A 19 -3.08 14.00 16.83
N GLY A 20 -4.00 13.98 15.86
CA GLY A 20 -3.75 13.34 14.59
C GLY A 20 -4.41 14.09 13.43
N LYS A 21 -3.91 13.87 12.21
CA LYS A 21 -4.60 14.25 10.97
C LYS A 21 -5.07 13.05 10.18
N GLY A 22 -6.14 13.24 9.40
CA GLY A 22 -6.72 12.17 8.60
C GLY A 22 -7.69 12.64 7.54
N LYS A 23 -8.27 11.65 6.85
CA LYS A 23 -9.43 11.80 5.97
C LYS A 23 -10.32 10.56 6.12
N GLY A 24 -11.57 10.64 5.65
CA GLY A 24 -12.54 9.55 5.83
C GLY A 24 -12.68 9.15 7.31
N ASN A 25 -12.63 7.85 7.60
CA ASN A 25 -12.88 7.32 8.94
C ASN A 25 -11.64 7.20 9.86
N ARG A 26 -10.53 7.91 9.56
CA ARG A 26 -9.26 7.74 10.30
C ARG A 26 -9.37 8.01 11.80
N ILE A 27 -10.21 8.96 12.22
CA ILE A 27 -10.46 9.23 13.65
C ILE A 27 -11.01 8.01 14.42
N ASN A 28 -11.61 7.05 13.71
CA ASN A 28 -12.20 5.84 14.28
C ASN A 28 -11.37 4.58 13.99
N ASP A 29 -10.18 4.72 13.37
CA ASP A 29 -9.31 3.59 13.05
C ASP A 29 -8.68 3.02 14.34
N PRO A 30 -8.83 1.72 14.65
CA PRO A 30 -8.21 1.12 15.84
C PRO A 30 -6.69 0.89 15.68
N LYS A 31 -6.12 1.08 14.47
CA LYS A 31 -4.69 0.85 14.19
C LYS A 31 -3.77 1.96 14.67
N HIS A 32 -4.27 2.91 15.45
CA HIS A 32 -3.42 3.89 16.14
C HIS A 32 -2.59 3.18 17.21
N ARG A 33 -1.40 3.71 17.50
CA ARG A 33 -0.58 3.22 18.61
C ARG A 33 -1.18 3.54 19.98
N VAL A 34 -2.05 4.55 20.03
CA VAL A 34 -2.79 4.94 21.23
C VAL A 34 -4.14 4.22 21.25
N GLY A 35 -4.59 3.84 22.46
CA GLY A 35 -5.92 3.26 22.64
C GLY A 35 -7.00 4.19 22.12
N LEU A 36 -7.90 3.64 21.30
CA LEU A 36 -9.03 4.37 20.73
C LEU A 36 -10.04 4.68 21.84
N PRO A 37 -10.35 5.96 22.12
CA PRO A 37 -11.27 6.31 23.19
C PRO A 37 -12.71 6.08 22.74
N SER A 38 -13.67 6.22 23.67
CA SER A 38 -15.10 6.30 23.35
C SER A 38 -15.40 7.44 22.37
N GLU A 39 -16.47 7.32 21.58
CA GLU A 39 -16.78 8.27 20.49
C GLU A 39 -16.93 9.72 20.97
N ASN A 40 -17.55 9.92 22.14
CA ASN A 40 -17.69 11.24 22.77
C ASN A 40 -16.36 11.92 23.17
N ARG A 41 -15.23 11.21 23.08
CA ARG A 41 -13.87 11.71 23.34
C ARG A 41 -13.01 11.81 22.08
N ARG A 42 -13.64 11.70 20.90
CA ARG A 42 -13.00 11.87 19.58
C ARG A 42 -13.48 13.20 18.98
N ILE A 43 -12.63 14.22 19.00
CA ILE A 43 -13.03 15.58 18.63
C ILE A 43 -12.32 16.00 17.36
N VAL A 44 -13.07 16.40 16.34
CA VAL A 44 -12.51 17.05 15.14
C VAL A 44 -12.28 18.52 15.45
N ILE A 45 -11.03 18.98 15.36
CA ILE A 45 -10.62 20.36 15.68
C ILE A 45 -10.76 21.26 14.45
N ALA A 46 -10.43 20.73 13.27
CA ALA A 46 -10.50 21.45 12.00
C ALA A 46 -10.80 20.48 10.85
N LYS A 47 -11.62 20.90 9.89
CA LYS A 47 -12.05 20.11 8.72
C LYS A 47 -11.90 20.91 7.43
N ASN A 48 -12.11 20.25 6.29
CA ASN A 48 -11.99 20.84 4.95
C ASN A 48 -10.60 21.44 4.69
N LEU A 49 -9.56 20.74 5.14
CA LEU A 49 -8.17 21.14 4.94
C LEU A 49 -7.59 20.41 3.73
N SER A 50 -6.62 21.04 3.07
CA SER A 50 -5.64 20.30 2.27
C SER A 50 -4.76 19.42 3.16
N ASN A 51 -4.11 18.41 2.57
CA ASN A 51 -3.16 17.57 3.32
C ASN A 51 -2.00 18.41 3.91
N HIS A 52 -1.57 19.46 3.20
CA HIS A 52 -0.50 20.35 3.65
C HIS A 52 -0.93 21.17 4.87
N GLU A 53 -2.10 21.80 4.83
CA GLU A 53 -2.63 22.57 5.96
C GLU A 53 -2.87 21.67 7.19
N ALA A 54 -3.46 20.49 6.98
CA ALA A 54 -3.67 19.52 8.06
C ALA A 54 -2.33 19.06 8.68
N CYS A 55 -1.29 18.88 7.86
CA CYS A 55 0.05 18.56 8.33
C CYS A 55 0.67 19.68 9.17
N LEU A 56 0.57 20.94 8.71
CA LEU A 56 1.09 22.09 9.45
C LEU A 56 0.36 22.27 10.79
N LEU A 57 -0.97 22.13 10.78
CA LEU A 57 -1.78 22.27 11.98
C LEU A 57 -1.51 21.14 13.00
N GLU A 58 -1.38 19.89 12.54
CA GLU A 58 -0.98 18.76 13.38
C GLU A 58 0.37 19.02 14.07
N LYS A 59 1.40 19.40 13.29
CA LYS A 59 2.73 19.74 13.83
C LYS A 59 2.66 20.86 14.86
N LYS A 60 1.93 21.93 14.53
CA LYS A 60 1.75 23.11 15.41
C LYS A 60 1.11 22.71 16.75
N LEU A 61 0.07 21.87 16.73
CA LEU A 61 -0.61 21.43 17.94
C LEU A 61 0.26 20.48 18.77
N ILE A 62 0.99 19.55 18.13
CA ILE A 62 1.91 18.66 18.84
C ILE A 62 3.01 19.46 19.53
N SER A 63 3.62 20.41 18.82
CA SER A 63 4.63 21.31 19.37
C SER A 63 4.09 22.15 20.53
N ARG A 64 2.84 22.64 20.44
CA ARG A 64 2.20 23.44 21.49
C ARG A 64 1.93 22.66 22.77
N TYR A 65 1.38 21.45 22.68
CA TYR A 65 1.02 20.65 23.87
C TYR A 65 2.19 19.83 24.42
N GLY A 66 3.24 19.63 23.61
CA GLY A 66 4.42 18.85 23.96
C GLY A 66 4.16 17.34 24.02
N ARG A 67 5.24 16.57 23.88
CA ARG A 67 5.19 15.11 23.87
C ARG A 67 5.67 14.54 25.19
N LYS A 68 4.96 13.51 25.66
CA LYS A 68 5.25 12.85 26.94
C LYS A 68 6.55 12.04 26.89
N ASP A 69 6.86 11.42 25.75
CA ASP A 69 8.08 10.62 25.58
C ASP A 69 9.38 11.45 25.58
N LEU A 70 9.29 12.71 25.14
CA LEU A 70 10.38 13.69 25.23
C LEU A 70 10.37 14.49 26.54
N GLY A 71 9.42 14.25 27.43
CA GLY A 71 9.24 15.05 28.65
C GLY A 71 8.83 16.51 28.40
N THR A 72 8.38 16.85 27.19
CA THR A 72 8.04 18.24 26.82
C THR A 72 6.56 18.57 27.02
N GLY A 73 5.71 17.58 27.30
CA GLY A 73 4.30 17.84 27.56
C GLY A 73 3.42 16.60 27.71
N ILE A 74 2.15 16.73 27.31
CA ILE A 74 1.07 15.82 27.72
C ILE A 74 0.64 14.80 26.66
N LEU A 75 1.13 14.91 25.42
CA LEU A 75 0.66 14.05 24.32
C LEU A 75 1.40 12.71 24.29
N HIS A 76 0.67 11.64 23.94
CA HIS A 76 1.22 10.31 23.66
C HIS A 76 1.67 10.14 22.20
N ASN A 77 1.74 11.24 21.43
CA ASN A 77 2.33 11.25 20.09
C ASN A 77 3.81 10.83 20.16
N GLN A 78 4.25 9.99 19.22
CA GLN A 78 5.63 9.50 19.11
C GLN A 78 6.43 10.16 17.96
N THR A 79 5.81 11.13 17.29
CA THR A 79 6.41 11.90 16.19
C THR A 79 5.99 13.35 16.34
N ASP A 80 6.72 14.26 15.72
CA ASP A 80 6.39 15.70 15.74
C ASP A 80 5.23 16.05 14.80
N GLY A 81 4.60 15.06 14.18
CA GLY A 81 3.51 15.23 13.21
C GLY A 81 4.01 15.35 11.77
N GLY A 82 3.10 15.16 10.81
CA GLY A 82 3.43 15.16 9.38
C GLY A 82 4.03 13.88 8.82
N ASP A 83 4.45 12.94 9.69
CA ASP A 83 4.87 11.59 9.28
C ASP A 83 3.67 10.65 9.02
N GLY A 84 2.47 11.07 9.41
CA GLY A 84 1.21 10.34 9.24
C GLY A 84 0.63 10.42 7.82
N GLY A 85 1.33 9.87 6.84
CA GLY A 85 0.88 9.71 5.46
C GLY A 85 1.67 8.60 4.80
N SER A 86 1.26 8.12 3.61
CA SER A 86 2.17 7.31 2.79
C SER A 86 3.47 8.12 2.69
N THR A 87 4.54 7.64 3.33
CA THR A 87 5.87 8.27 3.28
C THR A 87 6.41 8.34 1.84
N THR A 88 5.70 7.68 0.93
CA THR A 88 5.86 7.59 -0.52
C THR A 88 4.88 8.44 -1.34
N SER A 89 3.89 9.15 -0.76
CA SER A 89 2.87 9.83 -1.57
C SER A 89 3.45 10.98 -2.42
N GLY A 90 4.51 11.64 -1.94
CA GLY A 90 5.27 12.66 -2.68
C GLY A 90 6.68 12.23 -3.07
N LYS A 91 7.06 10.97 -2.86
CA LYS A 91 8.44 10.50 -3.05
C LYS A 91 8.50 9.30 -3.98
N VAL A 92 9.49 9.26 -4.86
CA VAL A 92 9.87 8.06 -5.62
C VAL A 92 11.16 7.50 -5.04
N TRP A 93 11.31 6.18 -5.11
CA TRP A 93 12.61 5.57 -4.87
C TRP A 93 13.48 5.75 -6.11
N ILE A 94 14.73 6.13 -5.94
CA ILE A 94 15.72 6.18 -7.02
C ILE A 94 16.98 5.43 -6.58
N ASN A 95 17.73 4.92 -7.55
CA ASN A 95 19.02 4.27 -7.33
C ASN A 95 20.00 4.63 -8.45
N ASN A 96 21.31 4.50 -8.19
CA ASN A 96 22.38 4.66 -9.17
C ASN A 96 23.23 3.38 -9.33
N GLY A 97 22.73 2.24 -8.85
CA GLY A 97 23.45 0.96 -8.83
C GLY A 97 24.31 0.70 -7.58
N ALA A 98 24.75 1.73 -6.87
CA ALA A 98 25.50 1.61 -5.61
C ALA A 98 24.65 1.99 -4.39
N ASP A 99 23.90 3.09 -4.52
CA ASP A 99 23.09 3.70 -3.48
C ASP A 99 21.62 3.74 -3.86
N GLU A 100 20.79 3.92 -2.84
CA GLU A 100 19.36 4.13 -3.00
C GLU A 100 18.82 5.19 -2.04
N LYS A 101 17.87 6.01 -2.51
CA LYS A 101 17.25 7.05 -1.69
C LYS A 101 15.83 7.38 -2.13
N ASN A 102 15.09 8.03 -1.24
CA ASN A 102 13.83 8.68 -1.58
C ASN A 102 14.10 10.03 -2.27
N TRP A 103 13.36 10.33 -3.32
CA TRP A 103 13.46 11.55 -4.12
C TRP A 103 12.09 12.21 -4.30
N PRO A 104 11.96 13.54 -4.29
CA PRO A 104 10.69 14.22 -4.53
C PRO A 104 10.12 13.86 -5.92
N LYS A 105 8.82 13.56 -6.01
CA LYS A 105 8.13 13.21 -7.27
C LYS A 105 8.05 14.38 -8.27
N ASP A 106 8.06 15.59 -7.75
CA ASP A 106 7.91 16.86 -8.44
C ASP A 106 9.23 17.38 -9.03
N LYS A 107 10.37 16.76 -8.69
CA LYS A 107 11.68 17.12 -9.21
C LYS A 107 12.17 16.11 -10.24
N ASP A 108 12.87 16.61 -11.24
CA ASP A 108 13.59 15.76 -12.19
C ASP A 108 14.59 14.87 -11.45
N ILE A 109 14.73 13.64 -11.95
CA ILE A 109 15.68 12.68 -11.39
C ILE A 109 17.09 13.13 -11.81
N PRO A 110 18.06 13.22 -10.87
CA PRO A 110 19.42 13.63 -11.20
C PRO A 110 20.07 12.70 -12.22
N ASP A 111 21.01 13.23 -12.99
CA ASP A 111 21.77 12.43 -13.94
C ASP A 111 22.51 11.28 -13.24
N GLY A 112 22.55 10.12 -13.89
CA GLY A 112 23.08 8.88 -13.31
C GLY A 112 22.18 8.17 -12.29
N TRP A 113 20.98 8.70 -11.99
CA TRP A 113 19.98 8.03 -11.15
C TRP A 113 18.80 7.52 -11.98
N VAL A 114 18.24 6.37 -11.59
CA VAL A 114 17.06 5.78 -12.23
C VAL A 114 15.96 5.52 -11.21
N LYS A 115 14.71 5.64 -11.65
CA LYS A 115 13.52 5.36 -10.84
C LYS A 115 13.43 3.88 -10.48
N GLY A 116 13.25 3.58 -9.20
CA GLY A 116 13.08 2.23 -8.66
C GLY A 116 14.14 1.89 -7.61
N ARG A 117 14.00 0.69 -7.03
CA ARG A 117 15.03 0.08 -6.18
C ARG A 117 16.10 -0.58 -7.02
N CYS A 118 17.30 -0.73 -6.48
CA CYS A 118 18.32 -1.56 -7.11
C CYS A 118 17.79 -3.00 -7.28
N LYS A 119 18.14 -3.66 -8.39
CA LYS A 119 17.71 -5.04 -8.66
C LYS A 119 18.55 -6.00 -7.82
N GLY A 120 18.06 -6.31 -6.62
CA GLY A 120 18.55 -7.39 -5.78
C GLY A 120 18.83 -6.93 -4.35
N ALA A 121 18.21 -7.60 -3.37
CA ALA A 121 18.59 -7.46 -1.97
C ALA A 121 20.01 -7.99 -1.71
N PHE A 122 20.54 -8.79 -2.65
CA PHE A 122 21.86 -9.38 -2.62
C PHE A 122 22.62 -8.94 -3.88
N LYS A 123 23.84 -8.42 -3.69
CA LYS A 123 24.78 -8.11 -4.78
C LYS A 123 25.17 -9.35 -5.62
N ASN A 124 24.79 -10.54 -5.18
CA ASN A 124 25.11 -11.82 -5.80
C ASN A 124 23.84 -12.49 -6.40
N PRO A 125 23.72 -12.57 -7.74
CA PRO A 125 22.59 -13.20 -8.43
C PRO A 125 22.36 -14.67 -8.06
N GLN A 126 23.42 -15.43 -7.78
CA GLN A 126 23.33 -16.84 -7.38
C GLN A 126 22.69 -16.98 -5.99
N ILE A 127 23.04 -16.09 -5.04
CA ILE A 127 22.41 -16.06 -3.71
C ILE A 127 20.93 -15.72 -3.85
N GLN A 128 20.58 -14.69 -4.63
CA GLN A 128 19.18 -14.33 -4.89
C GLN A 128 18.40 -15.49 -5.52
N SER A 129 18.99 -16.19 -6.50
CA SER A 129 18.39 -17.38 -7.12
C SER A 129 18.17 -18.49 -6.09
N SER A 130 19.18 -18.80 -5.27
CA SER A 130 19.09 -19.85 -4.25
C SER A 130 17.99 -19.58 -3.20
N LEU A 131 17.84 -18.32 -2.76
CA LEU A 131 16.81 -17.92 -1.81
C LEU A 131 15.41 -17.95 -2.43
N SER A 132 15.29 -17.51 -3.70
CA SER A 132 14.01 -17.59 -4.43
C SER A 132 13.54 -19.02 -4.67
N LYS A 133 14.48 -19.99 -4.80
CA LYS A 133 14.16 -21.43 -4.86
C LYS A 133 13.67 -21.98 -3.51
N ARG A 134 14.10 -21.40 -2.38
CA ARG A 134 13.63 -21.80 -1.03
C ARG A 134 12.18 -21.37 -0.77
N SER A 135 11.72 -20.28 -1.38
CA SER A 135 10.31 -19.90 -1.36
C SER A 135 9.52 -20.77 -2.34
N ASN A 136 8.83 -21.80 -1.83
CA ASN A 136 7.95 -22.65 -2.63
C ASN A 136 6.70 -21.85 -3.09
N HIS A 137 6.80 -21.21 -4.26
CA HIS A 137 5.68 -20.58 -4.98
C HIS A 137 4.82 -21.57 -5.78
N SER A 138 5.08 -22.87 -5.65
CA SER A 138 4.44 -23.95 -6.40
C SER A 138 4.07 -25.12 -5.50
N THR A 139 3.66 -24.85 -4.26
CA THR A 139 3.06 -25.93 -3.46
C THR A 139 1.80 -26.42 -4.17
N GLU A 140 1.51 -27.72 -4.06
CA GLU A 140 0.30 -28.30 -4.64
C GLU A 140 -0.96 -27.55 -4.19
N LYS A 141 -0.99 -27.13 -2.92
CA LYS A 141 -2.03 -26.27 -2.34
C LYS A 141 -2.20 -24.95 -3.11
N GLN A 142 -1.10 -24.25 -3.42
CA GLN A 142 -1.14 -22.99 -4.20
C GLN A 142 -1.58 -23.22 -5.65
N ARG A 143 -1.12 -24.31 -6.28
CA ARG A 143 -1.55 -24.70 -7.64
C ARG A 143 -3.04 -25.01 -7.70
N ASN A 144 -3.55 -25.74 -6.72
CA ASN A 144 -4.97 -26.10 -6.63
C ASN A 144 -5.84 -24.87 -6.33
N ALA A 145 -5.38 -23.96 -5.47
CA ALA A 145 -6.06 -22.68 -5.24
C ALA A 145 -6.12 -21.81 -6.50
N SER A 146 -5.01 -21.69 -7.24
CA SER A 146 -4.96 -20.94 -8.51
C SER A 146 -5.84 -21.57 -9.60
N LYS A 147 -5.87 -22.91 -9.69
CA LYS A 147 -6.80 -23.65 -10.58
C LYS A 147 -8.26 -23.31 -10.25
N ARG A 148 -8.65 -23.44 -8.98
CA ARG A 148 -10.02 -23.15 -8.52
C ARG A 148 -10.43 -21.71 -8.82
N LEU A 149 -9.56 -20.74 -8.56
CA LEU A 149 -9.82 -19.32 -8.84
C LEU A 149 -9.92 -19.04 -10.35
N GLY A 150 -9.06 -19.66 -11.16
CA GLY A 150 -9.10 -19.51 -12.61
C GLY A 150 -10.36 -20.10 -13.25
N LEU A 151 -10.91 -21.17 -12.66
CA LEU A 151 -12.19 -21.75 -13.07
C LEU A 151 -13.38 -20.87 -12.62
N ALA A 152 -13.39 -20.43 -11.36
CA ALA A 152 -14.47 -19.61 -10.81
C ALA A 152 -14.61 -18.24 -11.50
N ASN A 153 -13.50 -17.63 -11.92
CA ASN A 153 -13.48 -16.33 -12.59
C ASN A 153 -13.46 -16.43 -14.12
N GLY A 154 -13.54 -17.64 -14.67
CA GLY A 154 -13.48 -17.88 -16.11
C GLY A 154 -14.77 -17.43 -16.80
N LYS A 155 -14.63 -16.67 -17.90
CA LYS A 155 -15.77 -16.37 -18.77
C LYS A 155 -15.96 -17.49 -19.79
N PRO A 156 -17.21 -17.94 -20.05
CA PRO A 156 -17.49 -18.92 -21.07
C PRO A 156 -16.97 -18.49 -22.45
N ILE A 157 -16.56 -19.46 -23.26
CA ILE A 157 -16.09 -19.24 -24.62
C ILE A 157 -16.58 -20.35 -25.55
N THR A 158 -17.07 -19.98 -26.73
CA THR A 158 -17.49 -20.91 -27.76
C THR A 158 -16.40 -21.04 -28.82
N ILE A 159 -16.03 -22.27 -29.15
CA ILE A 159 -14.97 -22.62 -30.10
C ILE A 159 -15.48 -23.79 -30.95
N ASN A 160 -15.48 -23.64 -32.28
CA ASN A 160 -16.07 -24.62 -33.21
C ASN A 160 -17.47 -25.14 -32.80
N GLY A 161 -18.35 -24.25 -32.32
CA GLY A 161 -19.70 -24.61 -31.88
C GLY A 161 -19.80 -25.26 -30.49
N VAL A 162 -18.68 -25.53 -29.81
CA VAL A 162 -18.65 -26.07 -28.44
C VAL A 162 -18.43 -24.94 -27.45
N THR A 163 -19.32 -24.79 -26.46
CA THR A 163 -19.20 -23.79 -25.40
C THR A 163 -18.49 -24.37 -24.18
N TYR A 164 -17.34 -23.79 -23.84
CA TYR A 164 -16.55 -24.14 -22.66
C TYR A 164 -16.82 -23.14 -21.53
N PRO A 165 -16.90 -23.59 -20.26
CA PRO A 165 -17.12 -22.70 -19.11
C PRO A 165 -16.02 -21.63 -18.92
N SER A 166 -14.80 -21.91 -19.40
CA SER A 166 -13.71 -20.93 -19.41
C SER A 166 -12.69 -21.23 -20.51
N LYS A 167 -11.89 -20.23 -20.88
CA LYS A 167 -10.71 -20.44 -21.74
C LYS A 167 -9.79 -21.53 -21.21
N ARG A 168 -9.67 -21.64 -19.88
CA ARG A 168 -8.83 -22.66 -19.24
C ARG A 168 -9.29 -24.07 -19.54
N VAL A 169 -10.59 -24.31 -19.33
CA VAL A 169 -11.22 -25.60 -19.67
C VAL A 169 -11.07 -25.85 -21.17
N ALA A 170 -11.28 -24.85 -22.01
CA ALA A 170 -11.14 -24.99 -23.46
C ALA A 170 -9.74 -25.47 -23.87
N TRP A 171 -8.65 -24.83 -23.42
CA TRP A 171 -7.31 -25.27 -23.82
C TRP A 171 -6.91 -26.60 -23.19
N GLU A 172 -7.34 -26.90 -21.96
CA GLU A 172 -7.10 -28.18 -21.31
C GLU A 172 -7.82 -29.32 -22.08
N SER A 173 -9.09 -29.12 -22.46
CA SER A 173 -9.87 -30.08 -23.27
C SER A 173 -9.33 -30.27 -24.69
N LEU A 174 -8.77 -29.22 -25.29
CA LEU A 174 -8.15 -29.27 -26.62
C LEU A 174 -6.69 -29.77 -26.58
N GLY A 175 -6.14 -30.08 -25.40
CA GLY A 175 -4.75 -30.53 -25.24
C GLY A 175 -3.72 -29.45 -25.60
N LEU A 176 -4.08 -28.17 -25.54
CA LEU A 176 -3.23 -27.04 -25.90
C LEU A 176 -2.62 -26.39 -24.66
N THR A 177 -1.38 -25.91 -24.78
CA THR A 177 -0.85 -24.98 -23.77
C THR A 177 -1.60 -23.65 -23.85
N ARG A 178 -1.70 -22.94 -22.73
CA ARG A 178 -2.31 -21.58 -22.68
C ARG A 178 -1.74 -20.64 -23.74
N ALA A 179 -0.43 -20.71 -23.99
CA ALA A 179 0.24 -19.85 -24.97
C ALA A 179 -0.21 -20.17 -26.40
N VAL A 180 -0.21 -21.45 -26.77
CA VAL A 180 -0.63 -21.92 -28.10
C VAL A 180 -2.11 -21.63 -28.33
N PHE A 181 -2.97 -21.90 -27.33
CA PHE A 181 -4.39 -21.60 -27.41
C PHE A 181 -4.66 -20.10 -27.66
N ASN A 182 -4.04 -19.20 -26.89
CA ASN A 182 -4.24 -17.77 -27.08
C ASN A 182 -3.71 -17.28 -28.44
N LEU A 183 -2.61 -17.87 -28.92
CA LEU A 183 -2.08 -17.55 -30.24
C LEU A 183 -3.06 -17.98 -31.35
N ARG A 184 -3.60 -19.19 -31.28
CA ARG A 184 -4.55 -19.69 -32.28
C ARG A 184 -5.87 -18.92 -32.23
N LEU A 185 -6.37 -18.60 -31.04
CA LEU A 185 -7.57 -17.76 -30.88
C LEU A 185 -7.36 -16.37 -31.49
N LYS A 186 -6.18 -15.76 -31.30
CA LYS A 186 -5.83 -14.46 -31.91
C LYS A 186 -5.74 -14.53 -33.44
N LYS A 187 -5.33 -15.68 -33.97
CA LYS A 187 -5.20 -15.93 -35.42
C LYS A 187 -6.48 -16.45 -36.08
N GLY A 188 -7.57 -16.66 -35.33
CA GLY A 188 -8.82 -17.23 -35.87
C GLY A 188 -8.70 -18.69 -36.30
N LEU A 189 -7.77 -19.45 -35.70
CA LEU A 189 -7.47 -20.86 -36.02
C LEU A 189 -8.15 -21.84 -35.06
N LEU A 190 -9.19 -21.39 -34.37
CA LEU A 190 -9.95 -22.14 -33.35
C LEU A 190 -11.43 -21.84 -33.51
#